data_AF-A0A3D5USE2-F1
#
_entry.id   AF-A0A3D5USE2-F1
#
_cell.length_a   1.000
_cell.length_b   1.000
_cell.length_c   1.000
_cell.angle_alpha   90.00
_cell.angle_beta   90.00
_cell.angle_gamma   90.00
#
_symmetry.space_group_name_H-M   'P 1'
#
loop_
_entity.id
_entity.type
_entity.pdbx_description
1 polymer ?
#
loop_
_entity_poly.entity_id
_entity_poly.type
_entity_poly.pdbx_seq_one_letter_code
_entity_poly.pdbx_strand_id
1 'polypeptide(L)' 'TGEPAPYVHVRARLDALINRAVFYDLVELGVEEEHEGEQWFGIWSGGVFFPFQRADEVAR' A
#
# COMPACT_ATOMS: atom_id res chain seq x y z
N THR A 1 -14.03 -9.32 6.22
CA THR A 1 -14.31 -9.90 4.89
C THR A 1 -13.04 -10.42 4.20
N GLY A 2 -11.89 -10.53 4.90
CA GLY A 2 -10.63 -10.98 4.29
C GLY A 2 -9.98 -9.95 3.36
N GLU A 3 -10.73 -8.94 2.93
CA GLU A 3 -10.25 -7.84 2.10
C GLU A 3 -9.33 -6.90 2.90
N PRO A 4 -8.27 -6.35 2.27
CA PRO A 4 -7.37 -5.41 2.92
C PRO A 4 -8.11 -4.15 3.37
N ALA A 5 -7.84 -3.71 4.59
CA ALA A 5 -8.33 -2.47 5.16
C ALA A 5 -7.13 -1.54 5.43
N PRO A 6 -6.68 -0.78 4.43
CA PRO A 6 -5.50 0.06 4.56
C PRO A 6 -5.82 1.34 5.35
N TYR A 7 -4.93 1.68 6.27
CA TYR A 7 -5.01 2.88 7.09
C TYR A 7 -3.86 3.82 6.80
N VAL A 8 -4.11 5.12 6.93
CA VAL A 8 -3.07 6.15 6.90
C VAL A 8 -2.99 6.85 8.24
N HIS A 9 -1.79 7.02 8.76
CA HIS A 9 -1.56 7.82 9.94
C HIS A 9 -1.75 9.31 9.63
N VAL A 10 -2.63 10.00 10.36
CA VAL A 10 -2.94 11.41 10.13
C VAL A 10 -2.15 12.31 11.08
N ARG A 11 -2.27 12.05 12.39
CA ARG A 11 -1.54 12.77 13.45
C ARG A 11 -1.74 12.10 14.80
N ALA A 12 -0.77 12.22 15.71
CA ALA A 12 -0.85 11.76 17.09
C ALA A 12 -1.26 10.28 17.21
N ARG A 13 -2.53 9.99 17.54
CA ARG A 13 -3.09 8.63 17.61
C ARG A 13 -4.34 8.48 16.73
N LEU A 14 -4.38 9.25 15.64
CA LEU A 14 -5.48 9.26 14.68
C LEU A 14 -5.02 8.63 13.37
N ASP A 15 -5.58 7.46 13.08
CA ASP A 15 -5.45 6.77 11.80
C ASP A 15 -6.78 6.85 11.05
N ALA A 16 -6.70 7.08 9.74
CA ALA A 16 -7.86 7.14 8.87
C ALA A 16 -7.92 5.88 8.01
N LEU A 17 -9.08 5.22 7.99
CA LEU A 17 -9.36 4.16 7.03
C LEU A 17 -9.45 4.79 5.63
N ILE A 18 -8.66 4.26 4.70
CA ILE A 18 -8.73 4.67 3.30
C ILE A 18 -9.99 4.05 2.68
N ASN A 19 -10.80 4.88 2.03
CA ASN A 19 -12.00 4.38 1.35
C ASN A 19 -11.62 3.57 0.11
N ARG A 20 -12.54 2.74 -0.39
CA ARG A 20 -12.26 1.84 -1.53
C ARG A 20 -11.90 2.57 -2.81
N ALA A 21 -12.54 3.70 -3.12
CA ALA A 21 -12.28 4.45 -4.35
C ALA A 21 -10.82 4.94 -4.37
N VAL A 22 -10.40 5.62 -3.30
CA VAL A 22 -9.03 6.11 -3.13
C VAL A 22 -8.03 4.95 -3.08
N PHE A 23 -8.39 3.82 -2.48
CA PHE A 23 -7.52 2.65 -2.51
C PHE A 23 -7.24 2.16 -3.93
N TYR A 24 -8.26 2.09 -4.80
CA TYR A 24 -8.05 1.72 -6.20
C TYR A 24 -7.18 2.73 -6.94
N ASP A 25 -7.40 4.03 -6.74
CA ASP A 25 -6.54 5.07 -7.31
C ASP A 25 -5.08 4.90 -6.88
N LEU A 26 -4.81 4.50 -5.62
CA LEU A 26 -3.45 4.21 -5.13
C LEU A 26 -2.87 2.95 -5.77
N VAL A 27 -3.66 1.90 -5.97
CA VAL A 27 -3.23 0.68 -6.65
C VAL A 27 -2.82 0.97 -8.10
N GLU A 28 -3.53 1.86 -8.80
CA GLU A 28 -3.14 2.28 -10.16
C GLU A 28 -1.79 3.00 -10.22
N LEU A 29 -1.40 3.66 -9.12
CA LEU A 29 -0.09 4.32 -8.99
C LEU A 29 1.01 3.39 -8.46
N GLY A 30 0.67 2.15 -8.12
CA GLY A 30 1.58 1.20 -7.50
C GLY A 30 2.72 0.78 -8.42
N VAL A 31 3.88 0.52 -7.81
CA VAL A 31 5.09 0.03 -8.48
C VAL A 31 5.65 -1.17 -7.74
N GLU A 32 6.44 -1.97 -8.43
CA GLU A 32 7.27 -3.01 -7.82
C GLU A 32 8.62 -2.43 -7.39
N GLU A 33 9.02 -2.70 -6.15
CA GLU A 33 10.30 -2.28 -5.57
C GLU A 33 10.91 -3.39 -4.73
N GLU A 34 12.25 -3.38 -4.64
CA GLU A 34 12.95 -4.24 -3.69
C GLU A 34 12.77 -3.67 -2.27
N HIS A 35 12.15 -4.46 -1.40
CA HIS A 35 11.90 -4.10 -0.01
C HIS A 35 12.19 -5.31 0.89
N GLU A 36 13.07 -5.11 1.88
CA GLU A 36 13.52 -6.17 2.80
C GLU A 36 14.10 -7.41 2.09
N GLY A 37 14.73 -7.22 0.93
CA GLY A 37 15.36 -8.29 0.13
C GLY A 37 14.38 -9.11 -0.72
N GLU A 38 13.12 -8.67 -0.82
CA GLU A 38 12.09 -9.29 -1.65
C GLU A 38 11.43 -8.24 -2.55
N GLN A 39 10.77 -8.67 -3.64
CA GLN A 39 10.00 -7.77 -4.50
C GLN A 39 8.62 -7.53 -3.91
N TRP A 40 8.27 -6.26 -3.71
CA TRP A 40 6.99 -5.84 -3.15
C TRP A 40 6.28 -4.88 -4.10
N PHE A 41 4.95 -4.99 -4.13
CA PHE A 41 4.09 -3.99 -4.74
C PHE A 41 3.63 -3.00 -3.69
N GLY A 42 3.74 -1.72 -4.00
CA GLY A 42 3.39 -0.63 -3.09
C GLY A 42 3.47 0.73 -3.76
N ILE A 43 3.46 1.79 -2.96
CA ILE A 43 3.52 3.17 -3.45
C ILE A 43 4.66 3.95 -2.82
N TRP A 44 5.22 4.89 -3.56
CA TRP A 44 6.12 5.91 -3.01
C TRP A 44 5.35 7.16 -2.59
N SER A 45 5.64 7.67 -1.40
CA SER A 45 5.14 8.96 -0.94
C SER A 45 6.18 9.64 -0.05
N GLY A 46 6.52 10.89 -0.35
CA GLY A 46 7.49 11.66 0.44
C GLY A 46 8.88 11.01 0.55
N GLY A 47 9.29 10.22 -0.45
CA GLY A 47 10.57 9.49 -0.42
C GLY A 47 10.58 8.25 0.48
N VAL A 48 9.40 7.78 0.93
CA VAL A 48 9.22 6.53 1.68
C VAL A 48 8.37 5.57 0.84
N PHE A 49 8.77 4.31 0.80
CA PHE A 49 8.00 3.24 0.16
C PHE A 49 7.04 2.60 1.17
N PHE A 50 5.78 2.46 0.76
CA PHE A 50 4.72 1.85 1.55
C PHE A 50 4.30 0.52 0.87
N PRO A 51 4.76 -0.64 1.37
CA PRO A 51 4.45 -1.93 0.79
C PRO A 51 2.97 -2.31 1.03
N PHE A 52 2.31 -2.86 0.01
CA PHE A 52 0.95 -3.39 0.11
C PHE A 52 0.95 -4.92 0.19
N GLN A 53 1.61 -5.60 -0.75
CA GLN A 53 1.72 -7.06 -0.80
C GLN A 53 2.98 -7.49 -1.58
N ARG A 54 3.38 -8.76 -1.46
CA ARG A 54 4.53 -9.29 -2.22
C ARG A 54 4.19 -9.31 -3.72
N ALA A 55 5.14 -8.95 -4.58
CA ALA A 55 4.88 -8.81 -6.02
C ALA A 55 4.42 -10.14 -6.66
N ASP A 56 4.91 -11.27 -6.16
CA ASP A 56 4.51 -12.62 -6.61
C ASP A 56 3.06 -13.00 -6.25
N GLU A 57 2.44 -12.28 -5.31
CA GLU A 57 1.05 -12.44 -4.89
C GLU A 57 0.09 -11.55 -5.69
N VAL A 58 0.57 -10.43 -6.24
CA VAL A 58 -0.25 -9.51 -7.08
C VAL A 58 -0.67 -10.17 -8.39
N ALA A 59 0.22 -10.97 -8.98
CA ALA A 59 0.03 -11.57 -10.30
C ALA A 59 -0.87 -12.82 -10.29
N ARG A 60 -1.40 -13.22 -9.13
CA ARG A 60 -2.28 -14.39 -8.95
C ARG A 60 -3.74 -13.98 -8.79
#